data_AF-A0A1F8DXB7-F1
#
_entry.id   AF-A0A1F8DXB7-F1
#
_cell.length_a   1.000
_cell.length_b   1.000
_cell.length_c   1.000
_cell.angle_alpha   90.00
_cell.angle_beta   90.00
_cell.angle_gamma   90.00
#
_symmetry.space_group_name_H-M   'P 1'
#
loop_
_entity.id
_entity.type
_entity.pdbx_description
1 polymer ?
#
loop_
_entity_poly.entity_id
_entity_poly.type
_entity_poly.pdbx_seq_one_letter_code
_entity_poly.pdbx_strand_id
1 'polypeptide(L)' 'MVPPAECPNCGALREEFNKLEFEPLGSVYVSEEHIPRHKKRWECDACGRVELSDESPAECASCGATKEHFGQLDGNSAE' A
#
# COMPACT_ATOMS: atom_id res chain seq x y z
N MET A 1 18.11 10.34 -9.88
CA MET A 1 17.11 10.42 -8.79
C MET A 1 17.87 10.56 -7.47
N VAL A 2 17.49 11.52 -6.62
CA VAL A 2 18.09 11.65 -5.28
C VAL A 2 17.21 10.84 -4.32
N PRO A 3 17.76 9.90 -3.53
CA PRO A 3 16.98 9.16 -2.54
C PRO A 3 16.39 10.12 -1.48
N PRO A 4 15.25 9.77 -0.85
CA PRO A 4 14.66 10.60 0.19
C PRO A 4 15.64 10.79 1.36
N ALA A 5 15.50 11.91 2.09
CA ALA A 5 16.39 12.25 3.21
C ALA A 5 16.38 11.18 4.32
N GLU A 6 15.23 10.53 4.50
CA GLU A 6 14.98 9.48 5.49
C GLU A 6 14.12 8.40 4.84
N CYS A 7 14.32 7.15 5.25
CA CYS A 7 13.50 6.04 4.79
C CYS A 7 12.07 6.20 5.32
N PRO A 8 11.06 6.31 4.45
CA PRO A 8 9.69 6.49 4.89
C PRO A 8 9.12 5.25 5.61
N ASN A 9 9.84 4.12 5.57
CA ASN A 9 9.47 2.88 6.25
C ASN A 9 10.12 2.73 7.64
N CYS A 10 11.42 3.02 7.77
CA CYS A 10 12.18 2.77 9.00
C CYS A 10 12.93 3.99 9.57
N GLY A 11 12.91 5.14 8.89
CA GLY A 11 13.61 6.35 9.31
C GLY A 11 15.13 6.33 9.10
N ALA A 12 15.69 5.29 8.46
CA ALA A 12 17.12 5.26 8.13
C ALA A 12 17.49 6.50 7.30
N LEU A 13 18.59 7.17 7.67
CA LEU A 13 19.05 8.36 6.96
C LEU A 13 19.50 7.97 5.55
N ARG A 14 19.41 8.91 4.60
CA ARG A 14 19.83 8.73 3.20
C ARG A 14 21.23 8.15 3.02
N GLU A 15 22.09 8.34 4.01
CA GLU A 15 23.49 7.90 4.04
C GLU A 15 23.60 6.38 4.22
N GLU A 16 22.56 5.75 4.75
CA GLU A 16 22.43 4.31 4.97
C GLU A 16 21.86 3.58 3.74
N PHE A 17 21.52 4.31 2.67
CA PHE A 17 21.00 3.73 1.43
C PHE A 17 22.16 3.25 0.55
N ASN A 18 22.19 1.96 0.26
CA ASN A 18 23.14 1.39 -0.67
C ASN A 18 22.82 1.81 -2.11
N LYS A 19 23.75 2.53 -2.74
CA LYS A 19 23.63 2.91 -4.15
C LYS A 19 23.86 1.69 -5.03
N LEU A 20 22.82 1.23 -5.71
CA LEU A 20 22.94 0.20 -6.73
C LEU A 20 23.37 0.85 -8.06
N GLU A 21 24.43 0.32 -8.67
CA GLU A 21 25.00 0.80 -9.94
C GLU A 21 24.27 0.25 -11.17
N PHE A 22 23.36 -0.71 -10.96
CA PHE A 22 22.60 -1.38 -12.02
C PHE A 22 21.10 -1.15 -11.80
N GLU A 23 20.44 -0.50 -12.76
CA GLU A 23 18.99 -0.38 -12.81
C GLU A 23 18.46 -1.60 -13.59
N PRO A 24 17.94 -2.66 -12.93
CA PRO A 24 17.27 -3.72 -13.68
C PRO A 24 16.04 -3.12 -14.37
N LEU A 25 16.02 -3.24 -15.70
CA LEU A 25 14.88 -2.87 -16.53
C LEU A 25 13.67 -3.72 -16.14
N GLY A 26 12.78 -3.14 -15.35
CA GLY A 26 11.50 -3.75 -14.99
C GLY A 26 11.57 -4.60 -13.72
N SER A 27 10.71 -4.20 -12.78
CA SER A 27 10.37 -4.90 -11.55
C SER A 27 11.38 -4.74 -10.42
N VAL A 28 11.12 -3.73 -9.59
CA VAL A 28 11.56 -3.71 -8.19
C VAL A 28 11.10 -5.02 -7.56
N TYR A 29 12.02 -5.95 -7.33
CA TYR A 29 11.76 -7.16 -6.56
C TYR A 29 11.58 -6.74 -5.10
N VAL A 30 10.32 -6.59 -4.68
CA VAL A 30 9.99 -6.51 -3.26
C VAL A 30 9.95 -7.95 -2.77
N SER A 31 11.02 -8.40 -2.12
CA SER A 31 10.99 -9.67 -1.38
C SER A 31 9.83 -9.65 -0.40
N GLU A 32 9.03 -10.72 -0.36
CA GLU A 32 7.79 -10.87 0.43
C GLU A 32 7.94 -10.50 1.93
N GLU A 33 9.15 -10.55 2.47
CA GLU A 33 9.47 -10.18 3.86
C GLU A 33 9.49 -8.66 4.14
N HIS A 34 9.64 -7.80 3.12
CA HIS A 34 9.69 -6.34 3.26
C HIS A 34 8.45 -5.64 2.70
N ILE A 35 7.33 -6.37 2.51
CA ILE A 35 6.03 -5.73 2.26
C ILE A 35 5.68 -4.98 3.55
N PRO A 36 5.69 -3.63 3.57
CA PRO A 36 5.18 -2.92 4.73
C PRO A 36 3.76 -3.42 4.95
N ARG A 37 3.29 -3.56 6.21
CA ARG A 37 1.87 -3.85 6.52
C ARG A 37 1.02 -2.78 5.84
N HIS A 38 0.71 -3.02 4.57
CA HIS A 38 -0.02 -2.10 3.72
C HIS A 38 -1.38 -2.05 4.38
N LYS A 39 -1.83 -0.84 4.73
CA LYS A 39 -3.21 -0.63 5.14
C LYS A 39 -4.09 -1.37 4.13
N LYS A 40 -4.93 -2.26 4.63
CA LYS A 40 -5.81 -3.06 3.78
C LYS A 40 -6.62 -2.11 2.92
N ARG A 41 -6.80 -2.47 1.66
CA ARG A 41 -7.68 -1.74 0.76
C ARG A 41 -9.08 -2.27 0.97
N TRP A 42 -10.03 -1.37 1.16
CA TRP A 42 -11.44 -1.70 1.35
C TRP A 42 -12.23 -1.00 0.27
N GLU A 43 -12.87 -1.76 -0.62
CA GLU A 43 -13.73 -1.25 -1.66
C GLU A 43 -15.19 -1.29 -1.21
N CYS A 44 -15.89 -0.17 -1.32
CA CYS A 44 -17.32 -0.09 -1.06
C CYS A 44 -18.08 -0.69 -2.25
N ASP A 45 -18.76 -1.82 -2.05
CA ASP A 45 -19.58 -2.49 -3.08
C ASP A 45 -20.75 -1.61 -3.57
N ALA A 46 -21.26 -0.73 -2.70
CA ALA A 46 -22.37 0.15 -3.04
C ALA A 46 -22.01 1.30 -3.99
N CYS A 47 -20.75 1.76 -4.00
CA CYS A 47 -20.34 2.93 -4.80
C CYS A 47 -18.98 2.82 -5.52
N GLY A 48 -18.22 1.75 -5.28
CA GLY A 48 -16.88 1.52 -5.84
C GLY A 48 -15.74 2.32 -5.20
N ARG A 49 -15.96 2.96 -4.03
CA ARG A 49 -14.92 3.76 -3.36
C ARG A 49 -13.91 2.86 -2.65
N VAL A 50 -12.63 3.02 -2.97
CA VAL A 50 -11.53 2.34 -2.27
C VAL A 50 -10.95 3.23 -1.16
N GLU A 51 -10.95 2.69 0.05
CA GLU A 51 -10.39 3.29 1.28
C GLU A 51 -9.19 2.49 1.79
N LEU A 52 -8.18 3.17 2.35
CA LEU A 52 -6.94 2.55 2.86
C LEU A 52 -6.92 2.55 4.38
N SER A 53 -7.35 1.44 5.00
CA SER A 53 -7.49 1.31 6.44
C SER A 53 -7.02 -0.06 6.93
N ASP A 54 -6.41 -0.12 8.12
CA ASP A 54 -5.97 -1.41 8.71
C ASP A 54 -7.16 -2.33 9.02
N GLU A 55 -8.31 -1.72 9.36
CA GLU A 55 -9.59 -2.37 9.64
C GLU A 55 -10.71 -1.82 8.73
N SER A 56 -11.81 -2.57 8.61
CA SER A 56 -12.96 -2.16 7.79
C SER A 56 -13.52 -0.84 8.31
N PRO A 57 -13.64 0.20 7.46
CA PRO A 57 -14.27 1.45 7.88
C PRO A 57 -15.71 1.22 8.32
N ALA A 58 -16.13 1.90 9.39
CA ALA A 58 -17.50 1.77 9.94
C ALA A 58 -18.57 2.22 8.94
N GLU A 59 -18.28 3.25 8.15
CA GLU A 59 -19.15 3.82 7.13
C GLU A 59 -18.33 4.33 5.93
N CYS A 60 -18.95 4.32 4.76
CA CYS A 60 -18.35 4.88 3.55
C CYS A 60 -18.46 6.40 3.56
N ALA A 61 -17.32 7.08 3.50
CA ALA A 61 -17.26 8.53 3.42
C ALA A 61 -17.94 9.11 2.15
N SER A 62 -18.17 8.28 1.12
CA SER A 62 -18.78 8.73 -0.13
C SER A 62 -20.31 8.54 -0.18
N CYS A 63 -20.82 7.41 0.33
CA CYS A 63 -22.24 7.06 0.20
C CYS A 63 -22.94 6.74 1.53
N GLY A 64 -22.20 6.69 2.65
CA GLY A 64 -22.73 6.34 3.97
C GLY A 64 -23.05 4.85 4.17
N ALA A 65 -22.67 3.97 3.24
CA ALA A 65 -22.87 2.52 3.41
C ALA A 65 -22.08 1.98 4.62
N THR A 66 -22.67 1.05 5.37
CA THR A 66 -22.03 0.45 6.56
C THR A 66 -20.86 -0.45 6.17
N LYS A 67 -20.02 -0.80 7.15
CA LYS A 67 -18.88 -1.74 6.99
C LYS A 67 -19.20 -3.06 6.29
N GLU A 68 -20.46 -3.47 6.30
CA GLU A 68 -20.96 -4.71 5.69
C GLU A 68 -20.87 -4.67 4.16
N HIS A 69 -20.87 -3.47 3.59
CA HIS A 69 -20.73 -3.22 2.16
C HIS A 69 -19.27 -2.97 1.75
N PHE A 70 -18.29 -3.32 2.58
CA PHE A 70 -16.87 -3.17 2.25
C PHE A 70 -16.22 -4.53 1.96
N GLY A 71 -15.73 -4.71 0.73
CA GLY A 71 -14.89 -5.83 0.33
C GLY A 71 -13.41 -5.52 0.55
N GLN A 72 -12.69 -6.43 1.20
CA GLN A 72 -11.24 -6.31 1.34
C GLN A 72 -10.56 -6.65 -0.01
N LEU A 73 -9.81 -5.70 -0.56
CA LEU A 73 -8.96 -5.89 -1.73
C LEU A 73 -7.55 -6.27 -1.25
N ASP A 74 -7.31 -7.56 -1.09
CA ASP A 74 -5.95 -8.08 -0.95
C ASP A 74 -5.28 -8.03 -2.32
N GLY A 75 -4.03 -7.56 -2.38
CA GLY A 75 -3.28 -7.34 -3.63
C GLY A 75 -2.87 -8.62 -4.37
N ASN A 76 -3.79 -9.56 -4.56
CA ASN A 76 -3.67 -10.72 -5.42
C ASN A 76 -4.99 -10.93 -6.17
N SER A 77 -5.35 -9.97 -7.01
CA SER A 77 -6.22 -10.24 -8.16
C SER A 77 -5.29 -10.63 -9.31
N ALA A 78 -5.14 -11.93 -9.49
CA ALA A 78 -4.44 -12.54 -10.61
C ALA A 78 -5.21 -12.29 -11.91
N GLU A 79 -4.48 -11.96 -12.98
CA GLU A 79 -4.78 -12.34 -14.36
C GLU A 79 -3.48 -12.44 -15.17
#